data_AF-X1IRJ8-F1
#
_entry.id   AF-X1IRJ8-F1
#
_cell.length_a   1.000
_cell.length_b   1.000
_cell.length_c   1.000
_cell.angle_alpha   90.00
_cell.angle_beta   90.00
_cell.angle_gamma   90.00
#
_symmetry.space_group_name_H-M   'P 1'
#
loop_
_entity.id
_entity.type
_entity.pdbx_description
1 polymer ?
#
loop_
_entity_poly.entity_id
_entity_poly.type
_entity_poly.pdbx_seq_one_letter_code
_entity_poly.pdbx_strand_id
1 'polypeptide(L)'
;VITSIHSKYNEMYELGVNNGVPSELCYGINALYGMHLSKGKNLDANLNFAMRCGEWNKFSESLKTTVPNQITIEVPPKNPENENKALEQMVNSVKRGISDLEGITGNFVTDNSLQKQFRIGNQVKRFYKTILYEISTSNFYPCNPASFAEILALLTITFQDYNSNAQRYLNNMSQLVKEMRERIKKGIGMDVSHMPRVLFAPMYQGWEPEVHEIIYKLGGRIIYADWDLLGLLEEIPLSKNSDPIEDYSRFLLNASTKGIGCNKENMTNSYLAAAKKLNIDGLIFNQVFGCPSIENE
;
A
#
# COMPACT_ATOMS: atom_id res chain seq x y z
N VAL A 1 20.02 -11.77 3.50
CA VAL A 1 19.10 -10.64 3.21
C VAL A 1 18.03 -10.54 4.29
N ILE A 2 17.18 -11.56 4.47
CA ILE A 2 16.11 -11.60 5.48
C ILE A 2 16.61 -11.24 6.89
N THR A 3 17.63 -11.94 7.40
CA THR A 3 18.24 -11.68 8.71
C THR A 3 18.73 -10.24 8.86
N SER A 4 19.30 -9.68 7.80
CA SER A 4 19.81 -8.30 7.81
C SER A 4 18.67 -7.28 7.87
N ILE A 5 17.56 -7.55 7.19
CA ILE A 5 16.35 -6.71 7.21
C ILE A 5 15.72 -6.75 8.61
N HIS A 6 15.52 -7.95 9.18
CA HIS A 6 14.98 -8.09 10.54
C HIS A 6 15.86 -7.39 11.58
N SER A 7 17.18 -7.60 11.49
CA SER A 7 18.14 -6.91 12.37
C SER A 7 18.02 -5.39 12.25
N LYS A 8 17.78 -4.86 11.05
CA LYS A 8 17.65 -3.42 10.85
C LYS A 8 16.33 -2.88 11.41
N TYR A 9 15.22 -3.58 11.20
CA TYR A 9 13.94 -3.19 11.81
C TYR A 9 14.01 -3.18 13.33
N ASN A 10 14.64 -4.20 13.94
CA ASN A 10 14.84 -4.27 15.39
C ASN A 10 15.73 -3.13 15.90
N GLU A 11 16.83 -2.82 15.20
CA GLU A 11 17.69 -1.66 15.54
C GLU A 11 16.89 -0.35 15.53
N MET A 12 16.01 -0.15 14.54
CA MET A 12 15.18 1.04 14.47
C MET A 12 14.08 1.06 15.54
N TYR A 13 13.48 -0.09 15.85
CA TYR A 13 12.54 -0.20 16.96
C TYR A 13 13.20 0.18 18.29
N GLU A 14 14.35 -0.42 18.61
CA GLU A 14 15.10 -0.14 19.83
C GLU A 14 15.54 1.33 19.91
N LEU A 15 15.95 1.92 18.79
CA LEU A 15 16.29 3.34 18.74
C LEU A 15 15.09 4.23 19.07
N GLY A 16 13.88 3.88 18.61
CA GLY A 16 12.65 4.58 18.98
C GLY A 16 12.39 4.51 20.49
N VAL A 17 12.40 3.30 21.05
CA VAL A 17 12.14 3.06 22.48
C VAL A 17 13.17 3.77 23.37
N ASN A 18 14.46 3.66 23.02
CA ASN A 18 15.55 4.31 23.76
C ASN A 18 15.50 5.84 23.74
N ASN A 19 14.72 6.43 22.81
CA ASN A 19 14.51 7.88 22.72
C ASN A 19 13.11 8.30 23.21
N GLY A 20 12.49 7.50 24.07
CA GLY A 20 11.30 7.88 24.82
C GLY A 20 9.96 7.60 24.12
N VAL A 21 9.97 6.86 23.02
CA VAL A 21 8.73 6.35 22.41
C VAL A 21 8.24 5.17 23.27
N PRO A 22 6.95 5.12 23.67
CA PRO A 22 6.45 4.00 24.48
C PRO A 22 6.59 2.66 23.75
N SER A 23 7.15 1.66 24.44
CA SER A 23 7.36 0.30 23.91
C SER A 23 6.06 -0.42 23.54
N GLU A 24 4.95 -0.02 24.17
CA GLU A 24 3.59 -0.52 23.92
C GLU A 24 2.99 -0.05 22.59
N LEU A 25 3.60 0.96 21.93
CA LEU A 25 3.15 1.37 20.60
C LEU A 25 3.45 0.30 19.56
N CYS A 26 2.62 0.30 18.51
CA CYS A 26 2.78 -0.56 17.34
C CYS A 26 4.25 -0.67 16.89
N TYR A 27 4.72 -1.90 16.68
CA TYR A 27 6.10 -2.17 16.26
C TYR A 27 6.52 -1.30 15.06
N GLY A 28 5.63 -1.16 14.07
CA GLY A 28 5.85 -0.31 12.90
C GLY A 28 6.03 1.17 13.22
N ILE A 29 5.26 1.71 14.19
CA ILE A 29 5.39 3.11 14.62
C ILE A 29 6.73 3.32 15.32
N ASN A 30 7.10 2.43 16.26
CA ASN A 30 8.39 2.48 16.95
C ASN A 30 9.57 2.41 15.98
N ALA A 31 9.52 1.49 15.00
CA ALA A 31 10.54 1.38 13.97
C ALA A 31 10.64 2.66 13.11
N LEU A 32 9.50 3.25 12.72
CA LEU A 32 9.48 4.51 11.95
C LEU A 32 10.08 5.68 12.74
N TYR A 33 9.84 5.76 14.05
CA TYR A 33 10.50 6.75 14.90
C TYR A 33 12.03 6.63 14.84
N GLY A 34 12.58 5.42 15.04
CA GLY A 34 14.02 5.20 14.94
C GLY A 34 14.58 5.54 13.56
N MET A 35 13.86 5.21 12.49
CA MET A 35 14.26 5.60 11.13
C MET A 35 14.36 7.12 10.97
N HIS A 36 13.39 7.87 11.47
CA HIS A 36 13.39 9.33 11.38
C HIS A 36 14.46 9.96 12.27
N LEU A 37 14.66 9.46 13.49
CA LEU A 37 15.77 9.92 14.35
C LEU A 37 17.13 9.69 13.69
N SER A 38 17.31 8.54 13.01
CA SER A 38 18.56 8.19 12.36
C SER A 38 18.81 8.97 11.06
N LYS A 39 17.78 9.12 10.23
CA LYS A 39 17.91 9.54 8.82
C LYS A 39 16.95 10.64 8.37
N GLY A 40 16.03 11.09 9.21
CA GLY A 40 14.99 12.07 8.84
C GLY A 40 15.56 13.40 8.37
N LYS A 41 16.74 13.81 8.87
CA LYS A 41 17.46 15.00 8.38
C LYS A 41 17.88 14.95 6.91
N ASN A 42 17.83 13.76 6.29
CA ASN A 42 18.12 13.58 4.87
C ASN A 42 16.87 13.80 4.00
N LEU A 43 15.72 14.11 4.59
CA LEU A 43 14.46 14.31 3.89
C LEU A 43 14.17 15.81 3.78
N ASP A 44 13.84 16.26 2.57
CA ASP A 44 13.41 17.64 2.34
C ASP A 44 11.95 17.86 2.77
N ALA A 45 11.12 16.82 2.71
CA ALA A 45 9.70 16.90 3.03
C ALA A 45 9.13 15.56 3.50
N ASN A 46 8.06 15.63 4.28
CA ASN A 46 7.22 14.49 4.64
C ASN A 46 5.80 14.72 4.10
N LEU A 47 5.29 13.77 3.32
CA LEU A 47 3.92 13.77 2.81
C LEU A 47 3.07 12.80 3.65
N ASN A 48 2.19 13.35 4.47
CA ASN A 48 1.30 12.60 5.32
C ASN A 48 -0.14 12.63 4.79
N PHE A 49 -0.77 11.47 4.69
CA PHE A 49 -2.21 11.36 4.50
C PHE A 49 -2.83 11.10 5.87
N ALA A 50 -3.60 12.05 6.39
CA ALA A 50 -4.27 11.96 7.69
C ALA A 50 -5.50 11.03 7.61
N MET A 51 -5.24 9.77 7.28
CA MET A 51 -6.20 8.67 7.12
C MET A 51 -5.95 7.52 8.11
N ARG A 52 -5.14 7.73 9.16
CA ARG A 52 -4.54 6.66 9.96
C ARG A 52 -5.00 6.74 11.43
N CYS A 53 -4.57 5.76 12.24
CA CYS A 53 -4.92 5.67 13.66
C CYS A 53 -4.42 6.88 14.47
N GLY A 54 -4.99 7.09 15.66
CA GLY A 54 -4.58 8.17 16.56
C GLY A 54 -3.08 8.16 16.91
N GLU A 55 -2.48 6.97 17.04
CA GLU A 55 -1.03 6.84 17.29
C GLU A 55 -0.18 7.27 16.09
N TRP A 56 -0.65 7.03 14.86
CA TRP A 56 0.01 7.57 13.67
C TRP A 56 0.00 9.10 13.65
N ASN A 57 -1.11 9.72 14.05
CA ASN A 57 -1.19 11.18 14.10
C ASN A 57 -0.16 11.75 15.09
N LYS A 58 -0.03 11.17 16.30
CA LYS A 58 1.01 11.57 17.26
C LYS A 58 2.42 11.38 16.68
N PHE A 59 2.67 10.26 16.02
CA PHE A 59 3.92 10.01 15.31
C PHE A 59 4.21 11.09 14.25
N SER A 60 3.24 11.38 13.37
CA SER A 60 3.39 12.41 12.34
C SER A 60 3.75 13.77 12.94
N GLU A 61 3.18 14.14 14.09
CA GLU A 61 3.51 15.44 14.70
C GLU A 61 4.90 15.50 15.29
N SER A 62 5.43 14.37 15.76
CA SER A 62 6.83 14.31 16.20
C SER A 62 7.82 14.62 15.05
N LEU A 63 7.46 14.28 13.81
CA LEU A 63 8.31 14.46 12.64
C LEU A 63 8.57 15.92 12.29
N LYS A 64 7.70 16.84 12.74
CA LYS A 64 7.87 18.30 12.58
C LYS A 64 9.22 18.81 13.08
N THR A 65 9.80 18.14 14.07
CA THR A 65 11.10 18.51 14.65
C THR A 65 12.29 18.05 13.82
N THR A 66 12.10 17.08 12.91
CA THR A 66 13.17 16.37 12.23
C THR A 66 13.18 16.60 10.71
N VAL A 67 12.00 16.79 10.11
CA VAL A 67 11.83 17.01 8.66
C VAL A 67 11.22 18.40 8.44
N PRO A 68 11.87 19.30 7.68
CA PRO A 68 11.55 20.73 7.66
C PRO A 68 10.18 21.04 7.04
N ASN A 69 9.79 20.33 5.98
CA ASN A 69 8.52 20.55 5.31
C ASN A 69 7.54 19.41 5.63
N GLN A 70 6.37 19.76 6.17
CA GLN A 70 5.30 18.82 6.47
C GLN A 70 4.11 19.13 5.57
N ILE A 71 3.78 18.21 4.69
CA ILE A 71 2.67 18.32 3.76
C ILE A 71 1.59 17.35 4.22
N THR A 72 0.42 17.87 4.57
CA THR A 72 -0.67 17.06 5.10
C THR A 72 -1.85 17.07 4.14
N ILE A 73 -2.26 15.88 3.71
CA ILE A 73 -3.52 15.65 3.01
C ILE A 73 -4.56 15.15 4.03
N GLU A 74 -5.45 16.05 4.43
CA GLU A 74 -6.58 15.76 5.30
C GLU A 74 -7.68 15.05 4.51
N VAL A 75 -7.97 13.80 4.90
CA VAL A 75 -9.03 13.02 4.28
C VAL A 75 -10.24 13.03 5.21
N PRO A 76 -11.33 13.72 4.84
CA PRO A 76 -12.48 13.84 5.71
C PRO A 76 -13.27 12.53 5.77
N PRO A 77 -13.98 12.27 6.88
CA PRO A 77 -14.91 11.15 6.95
C PRO A 77 -16.05 11.37 5.95
N LYS A 78 -16.38 10.33 5.17
CA LYS A 78 -17.45 10.34 4.18
C LYS A 78 -18.59 9.42 4.61
N ASN A 79 -19.82 9.94 4.56
CA ASN A 79 -21.07 9.20 4.69
C ASN A 79 -22.11 9.77 3.68
N PRO A 80 -23.26 9.11 3.48
CA PRO A 80 -24.28 9.57 2.53
C PRO A 80 -24.82 10.98 2.80
N GLU A 81 -24.80 11.43 4.06
CA GLU A 81 -25.35 12.72 4.48
C GLU A 81 -24.40 13.89 4.23
N ASN A 82 -23.09 13.62 4.14
CA ASN A 82 -22.05 14.66 4.04
C ASN A 82 -21.21 14.62 2.75
N GLU A 83 -21.60 13.81 1.76
CA GLU A 83 -20.77 13.51 0.58
C GLU A 83 -20.21 14.75 -0.13
N ASN A 84 -21.06 15.75 -0.40
CA ASN A 84 -20.64 16.98 -1.08
C ASN A 84 -19.64 17.79 -0.23
N LYS A 85 -19.89 17.89 1.08
CA LYS A 85 -19.01 18.61 2.01
C LYS A 85 -17.65 17.90 2.15
N ALA A 86 -17.66 16.58 2.24
CA ALA A 86 -16.44 15.77 2.30
C ALA A 86 -15.62 15.92 1.00
N LEU A 87 -16.28 15.96 -0.16
CA LEU A 87 -15.62 16.22 -1.43
C LEU A 87 -14.96 17.59 -1.49
N GLU A 88 -15.68 18.65 -1.12
CA GLU A 88 -15.13 20.01 -1.10
C GLU A 88 -13.89 20.11 -0.20
N GLN A 89 -13.96 19.54 1.01
CA GLN A 89 -12.84 19.49 1.95
C GLN A 89 -11.65 18.72 1.38
N MET A 90 -11.90 17.58 0.75
CA MET A 90 -10.86 16.77 0.11
C MET A 90 -10.18 17.54 -1.03
N VAL A 91 -10.95 18.19 -1.90
CA VAL A 91 -10.43 19.01 -3.01
C VAL A 91 -9.54 20.12 -2.48
N ASN A 92 -9.99 20.84 -1.46
CA ASN A 92 -9.20 21.90 -0.84
C ASN A 92 -7.91 21.36 -0.20
N SER A 93 -7.95 20.17 0.42
CA SER A 93 -6.75 19.56 0.98
C SER A 93 -5.76 19.10 -0.09
N VAL A 94 -6.23 18.53 -1.21
CA VAL A 94 -5.36 18.14 -2.33
C VAL A 94 -4.74 19.38 -2.99
N LYS A 95 -5.52 20.45 -3.20
CA LYS A 95 -5.01 21.73 -3.74
C LYS A 95 -3.91 22.33 -2.86
N ARG A 96 -4.10 22.34 -1.53
CA ARG A 96 -3.05 22.77 -0.59
C ARG A 96 -1.79 21.92 -0.72
N GLY A 97 -1.93 20.59 -0.68
CA GLY A 97 -0.78 19.70 -0.79
C GLY A 97 -0.02 19.82 -2.12
N ILE A 98 -0.74 20.04 -3.24
CA ILE A 98 -0.10 20.38 -4.52
C ILE A 98 0.68 21.69 -4.38
N SER A 99 0.06 22.76 -3.88
CA SER A 99 0.73 24.06 -3.72
C SER A 99 1.97 23.98 -2.82
N ASP A 100 1.94 23.19 -1.75
CA ASP A 100 3.08 22.99 -0.87
C ASP A 100 4.22 22.25 -1.60
N LEU A 101 3.89 21.21 -2.38
CA LEU A 101 4.84 20.47 -3.20
C LEU A 101 5.45 21.35 -4.31
N GLU A 102 4.66 22.21 -4.96
CA GLU A 102 5.15 23.17 -5.95
C GLU A 102 6.10 24.18 -5.30
N GLY A 103 5.80 24.64 -4.09
CA GLY A 103 6.66 25.55 -3.32
C GLY A 103 8.01 24.92 -2.97
N ILE A 104 8.04 23.62 -2.66
CA ILE A 104 9.28 22.89 -2.32
C ILE A 104 10.09 22.56 -3.58
N THR A 105 9.42 22.14 -4.65
CA THR A 105 10.09 21.60 -5.85
C THR A 105 10.38 22.66 -6.91
N GLY A 106 9.69 23.79 -6.88
CA GLY A 106 9.70 24.80 -7.94
C GLY A 106 9.05 24.37 -9.26
N ASN A 107 8.45 23.17 -9.31
CA ASN A 107 7.78 22.64 -10.49
C ASN A 107 6.27 22.84 -10.37
N PHE A 108 5.64 23.38 -11.41
CA PHE A 108 4.20 23.57 -11.45
C PHE A 108 3.48 22.39 -12.09
N VAL A 109 2.39 21.98 -11.46
CA VAL A 109 1.50 20.91 -11.88
C VAL A 109 0.38 21.51 -12.74
N THR A 110 0.15 20.87 -13.88
CA THR A 110 -0.95 21.21 -14.80
C THR A 110 -1.94 20.05 -14.88
N ASP A 111 -3.17 20.32 -15.29
CA ASP A 111 -4.18 19.29 -15.56
C ASP A 111 -3.66 18.21 -16.52
N ASN A 112 -2.95 18.62 -17.57
CA ASN A 112 -2.33 17.70 -18.53
C ASN A 112 -1.30 16.79 -17.87
N SER A 113 -0.50 17.32 -16.93
CA SER A 113 0.49 16.53 -16.20
C SER A 113 -0.17 15.55 -15.23
N LEU A 114 -1.24 15.94 -14.53
CA LEU A 114 -2.03 15.07 -13.65
C LEU A 114 -2.68 13.94 -14.45
N GLN A 115 -3.36 14.28 -15.53
CA GLN A 115 -3.99 13.28 -16.41
C GLN A 115 -2.98 12.32 -17.02
N LYS A 116 -1.76 12.79 -17.35
CA LYS A 116 -0.66 11.90 -17.77
C LYS A 116 -0.29 10.92 -16.66
N GLN A 117 -0.16 11.38 -15.41
CA GLN A 117 0.15 10.50 -14.29
C GLN A 117 -1.00 9.52 -14.00
N PHE A 118 -2.26 9.94 -14.11
CA PHE A 118 -3.41 9.04 -13.96
C PHE A 118 -3.43 7.95 -15.03
N ARG A 119 -3.09 8.27 -16.30
CA ARG A 119 -2.95 7.26 -17.36
C ARG A 119 -1.90 6.21 -17.00
N ILE A 120 -0.73 6.66 -16.54
CA ILE A 120 0.37 5.76 -16.13
C ILE A 120 -0.08 4.90 -14.94
N GLY A 121 -0.60 5.53 -13.88
CA GLY A 121 -1.08 4.87 -12.68
C GLY A 121 -2.18 3.86 -12.96
N ASN A 122 -3.17 4.20 -13.79
CA ASN A 122 -4.25 3.27 -14.18
C ASN A 122 -3.72 2.07 -14.97
N GLN A 123 -2.76 2.25 -15.88
CA GLN A 123 -2.14 1.12 -16.58
C GLN A 123 -1.34 0.22 -15.61
N VAL A 124 -0.61 0.81 -14.67
CA VAL A 124 0.08 0.06 -13.59
C VAL A 124 -0.93 -0.73 -12.76
N LYS A 125 -2.04 -0.12 -12.34
CA LYS A 125 -3.12 -0.77 -11.59
C LYS A 125 -3.71 -1.96 -12.36
N ARG A 126 -3.91 -1.83 -13.67
CA ARG A 126 -4.35 -2.94 -14.54
C ARG A 126 -3.34 -4.08 -14.55
N PHE A 127 -2.04 -3.80 -14.72
CA PHE A 127 -1.01 -4.84 -14.67
C PHE A 127 -0.95 -5.53 -13.31
N TYR A 128 -1.05 -4.77 -12.21
CA TYR A 128 -1.14 -5.34 -10.88
C TYR A 128 -2.38 -6.24 -10.75
N LYS A 129 -3.56 -5.75 -11.14
CA LYS A 129 -4.80 -6.55 -11.15
C LYS A 129 -4.69 -7.80 -12.03
N THR A 130 -3.93 -7.78 -13.13
CA THR A 130 -3.63 -8.98 -13.92
C THR A 130 -2.82 -10.00 -13.08
N ILE A 131 -1.75 -9.57 -12.42
CA ILE A 131 -0.96 -10.47 -11.56
C ILE A 131 -1.83 -11.06 -10.44
N LEU A 132 -2.66 -10.22 -9.82
CA LEU A 132 -3.50 -10.60 -8.70
C LEU A 132 -4.68 -11.49 -9.11
N TYR A 133 -5.44 -11.16 -10.15
CA TYR A 133 -6.69 -11.86 -10.45
C TYR A 133 -6.60 -12.93 -11.54
N GLU A 134 -5.62 -12.83 -12.43
CA GLU A 134 -5.42 -13.81 -13.51
C GLU A 134 -4.29 -14.79 -13.13
N ILE A 135 -3.11 -14.27 -12.78
CA ILE A 135 -1.95 -15.13 -12.56
C ILE A 135 -2.05 -15.82 -11.20
N SER A 136 -2.39 -15.10 -10.12
CA SER A 136 -2.46 -15.69 -8.77
C SER A 136 -3.58 -16.74 -8.62
N THR A 137 -4.65 -16.64 -9.41
CA THR A 137 -5.77 -17.58 -9.35
C THR A 137 -5.57 -18.80 -10.26
N SER A 138 -4.56 -18.76 -11.15
CA SER A 138 -4.16 -19.86 -12.02
C SER A 138 -3.82 -21.14 -11.25
N ASN A 139 -3.95 -22.28 -11.94
CA ASN A 139 -3.46 -23.57 -11.49
C ASN A 139 -1.97 -23.79 -11.80
N PHE A 140 -1.34 -22.88 -12.54
CA PHE A 140 0.09 -22.94 -12.85
C PHE A 140 0.73 -21.58 -12.64
N TYR A 141 1.77 -21.54 -11.80
CA TYR A 141 2.54 -20.33 -11.51
C TYR A 141 3.82 -20.29 -12.33
N PRO A 142 4.31 -19.08 -12.70
CA PRO A 142 5.54 -18.92 -13.49
C PRO A 142 6.82 -19.26 -12.71
N CYS A 143 6.71 -19.46 -11.39
CA CYS A 143 7.76 -19.82 -10.44
C CYS A 143 7.12 -20.62 -9.28
N ASN A 144 7.92 -21.01 -8.28
CA ASN A 144 7.36 -21.65 -7.09
C ASN A 144 6.49 -20.67 -6.29
N PRO A 145 5.53 -21.16 -5.47
CA PRO A 145 4.65 -20.33 -4.65
C PRO A 145 5.34 -19.32 -3.71
N ALA A 146 6.45 -19.67 -3.07
CA ALA A 146 7.17 -18.76 -2.17
C ALA A 146 7.74 -17.57 -2.95
N SER A 147 8.44 -17.82 -4.06
CA SER A 147 8.93 -16.76 -4.95
C SER A 147 7.80 -15.93 -5.56
N PHE A 148 6.64 -16.54 -5.85
CA PHE A 148 5.48 -15.78 -6.32
C PHE A 148 4.94 -14.84 -5.22
N ALA A 149 4.90 -15.28 -3.97
CA ALA A 149 4.52 -14.45 -2.82
C ALA A 149 5.51 -13.30 -2.59
N GLU A 150 6.81 -13.52 -2.79
CA GLU A 150 7.81 -12.44 -2.77
C GLU A 150 7.54 -11.38 -3.84
N ILE A 151 7.17 -11.78 -5.06
CA ILE A 151 6.80 -10.83 -6.12
C ILE A 151 5.59 -10.01 -5.68
N LEU A 152 4.55 -10.64 -5.12
CA LEU A 152 3.38 -9.90 -4.61
C LEU A 152 3.75 -8.93 -3.48
N ALA A 153 4.64 -9.33 -2.57
CA ALA A 153 5.13 -8.44 -1.51
C ALA A 153 5.92 -7.25 -2.09
N LEU A 154 6.80 -7.49 -3.07
CA LEU A 154 7.53 -6.43 -3.76
C LEU A 154 6.58 -5.46 -4.47
N LEU A 155 5.55 -5.96 -5.15
CA LEU A 155 4.52 -5.10 -5.77
C LEU A 155 3.85 -4.20 -4.73
N THR A 156 3.51 -4.73 -3.55
CA THR A 156 2.93 -3.94 -2.46
C THR A 156 3.88 -2.84 -1.99
N ILE A 157 5.18 -3.11 -1.89
CA ILE A 157 6.19 -2.13 -1.46
C ILE A 157 6.38 -1.06 -2.54
N THR A 158 6.66 -1.46 -3.78
CA THR A 158 7.06 -0.55 -4.86
C THR A 158 5.90 0.23 -5.48
N PHE A 159 4.65 -0.17 -5.22
CA PHE A 159 3.46 0.56 -5.69
C PHE A 159 3.29 1.93 -5.01
N GLN A 160 3.95 2.18 -3.87
CA GLN A 160 3.82 3.42 -3.12
C GLN A 160 4.40 4.63 -3.86
N ASP A 161 5.60 4.47 -4.42
CA ASP A 161 6.39 5.55 -5.01
C ASP A 161 6.80 5.25 -6.47
N TYR A 162 6.38 4.10 -7.00
CA TYR A 162 6.77 3.60 -8.32
C TYR A 162 8.29 3.53 -8.51
N ASN A 163 9.05 3.19 -7.45
CA ASN A 163 10.51 3.23 -7.43
C ASN A 163 11.05 4.59 -7.92
N SER A 164 10.38 5.67 -7.53
CA SER A 164 10.67 7.05 -7.90
C SER A 164 10.59 7.38 -9.41
N ASN A 165 10.10 6.47 -10.27
CA ASN A 165 9.95 6.74 -11.71
C ASN A 165 8.75 5.98 -12.30
N ALA A 166 7.61 6.68 -12.38
CA ALA A 166 6.34 6.13 -12.85
C ALA A 166 6.40 5.50 -14.25
N GLN A 167 7.09 6.13 -15.21
CA GLN A 167 7.17 5.63 -16.58
C GLN A 167 8.04 4.37 -16.68
N ARG A 168 9.18 4.33 -15.97
CA ARG A 168 10.01 3.13 -15.89
C ARG A 168 9.27 2.01 -15.19
N TYR A 169 8.58 2.33 -14.10
CA TYR A 169 7.76 1.35 -13.37
C TYR A 169 6.68 0.73 -14.24
N LEU A 170 5.95 1.54 -15.02
CA LEU A 170 4.98 1.05 -16.00
C LEU A 170 5.59 0.08 -17.00
N ASN A 171 6.74 0.42 -17.57
CA ASN A 171 7.43 -0.45 -18.53
C ASN A 171 7.86 -1.77 -17.87
N ASN A 172 8.39 -1.71 -16.65
CA ASN A 172 8.79 -2.90 -15.88
C ASN A 172 7.59 -3.79 -15.55
N MET A 173 6.47 -3.21 -15.12
CA MET A 173 5.22 -3.94 -14.85
C MET A 173 4.70 -4.64 -16.10
N SER A 174 4.74 -3.96 -17.26
CA SER A 174 4.34 -4.54 -18.54
C SER A 174 5.23 -5.74 -18.91
N GLN A 175 6.55 -5.61 -18.75
CA GLN A 175 7.50 -6.69 -19.00
C GLN A 175 7.31 -7.86 -18.04
N LEU A 176 7.09 -7.60 -16.76
CA LEU A 176 6.84 -8.62 -15.74
C LEU A 176 5.60 -9.46 -16.08
N VAL A 177 4.47 -8.82 -16.40
CA VAL A 177 3.24 -9.52 -16.80
C VAL A 177 3.46 -10.36 -18.06
N LYS A 178 4.16 -9.79 -19.05
CA LYS A 178 4.49 -10.50 -20.29
C LYS A 178 5.33 -11.74 -20.01
N GLU A 179 6.39 -11.61 -19.22
CA GLU A 179 7.26 -12.74 -18.86
C GLU A 179 6.49 -13.83 -18.12
N MET A 180 5.71 -13.47 -17.10
CA MET A 180 4.90 -14.43 -16.34
C MET A 180 3.97 -15.24 -17.26
N ARG A 181 3.24 -14.57 -18.16
CA ARG A 181 2.37 -15.25 -19.13
C ARG A 181 3.14 -16.15 -20.09
N GLU A 182 4.29 -15.70 -20.59
CA GLU A 182 5.13 -16.51 -21.48
C GLU A 182 5.68 -17.76 -20.79
N ARG A 183 6.10 -17.63 -19.53
CA ARG A 183 6.57 -18.75 -18.71
C ARG A 183 5.46 -19.78 -18.51
N ILE A 184 4.26 -19.34 -18.12
CA ILE A 184 3.07 -20.21 -17.98
C ILE A 184 2.77 -20.92 -19.31
N LYS A 185 2.71 -20.17 -20.43
CA LYS A 185 2.44 -20.74 -21.76
C LYS A 185 3.46 -21.81 -22.18
N LYS A 186 4.73 -21.64 -21.79
CA LYS A 186 5.82 -22.58 -22.08
C LYS A 186 5.92 -23.74 -21.08
N GLY A 187 5.04 -23.79 -20.07
CA GLY A 187 5.12 -24.79 -19.00
C GLY A 187 6.35 -24.61 -18.09
N ILE A 188 6.92 -23.41 -18.04
CA ILE A 188 8.09 -23.09 -17.20
C ILE A 188 7.57 -22.52 -15.87
N GLY A 189 7.63 -23.32 -14.82
CA GLY A 189 7.08 -22.93 -13.52
C GLY A 189 6.64 -24.14 -12.71
N MET A 190 5.51 -24.01 -12.01
CA MET A 190 5.01 -25.04 -11.10
C MET A 190 3.49 -25.18 -11.20
N ASP A 191 3.01 -26.43 -11.26
CA ASP A 191 1.59 -26.74 -11.04
C ASP A 191 1.27 -26.58 -9.56
N VAL A 192 0.27 -25.75 -9.29
CA VAL A 192 -0.20 -25.35 -7.96
C VAL A 192 -1.69 -25.63 -7.77
N SER A 193 -2.29 -26.43 -8.68
CA SER A 193 -3.72 -26.80 -8.64
C SER A 193 -4.15 -27.46 -7.33
N HIS A 194 -3.24 -28.20 -6.69
CA HIS A 194 -3.47 -28.92 -5.44
C HIS A 194 -3.14 -28.10 -4.19
N MET A 195 -2.59 -26.89 -4.33
CA MET A 195 -2.13 -26.06 -3.23
C MET A 195 -3.21 -25.04 -2.81
N PRO A 196 -3.65 -25.02 -1.53
CA PRO A 196 -4.64 -24.07 -1.06
C PRO A 196 -4.12 -22.62 -1.11
N ARG A 197 -4.97 -21.70 -1.55
CA ARG A 197 -4.74 -20.25 -1.57
C ARG A 197 -4.98 -19.68 -0.18
N VAL A 198 -3.95 -19.05 0.38
CA VAL A 198 -4.01 -18.43 1.69
C VAL A 198 -3.85 -16.93 1.55
N LEU A 199 -4.86 -16.17 1.94
CA LEU A 199 -4.76 -14.71 2.03
C LEU A 199 -4.00 -14.36 3.31
N PHE A 200 -2.85 -13.72 3.18
CA PHE A 200 -2.09 -13.22 4.31
C PHE A 200 -2.33 -11.72 4.47
N ALA A 201 -2.97 -11.31 5.56
CA ALA A 201 -3.34 -9.91 5.73
C ALA A 201 -3.58 -9.49 7.19
N PRO A 202 -3.45 -8.19 7.54
CA PRO A 202 -2.85 -7.14 6.73
C PRO A 202 -1.35 -7.35 6.58
N MET A 203 -0.82 -7.02 5.41
CA MET A 203 0.62 -6.87 5.22
C MET A 203 1.08 -5.52 5.78
N TYR A 204 0.25 -4.47 5.69
CA TYR A 204 0.62 -3.07 6.02
C TYR A 204 1.99 -2.66 5.46
N GLN A 205 2.36 -3.22 4.30
CA GLN A 205 3.66 -3.04 3.63
C GLN A 205 4.86 -3.73 4.30
N GLY A 206 4.65 -4.51 5.38
CA GLY A 206 5.67 -5.37 5.98
C GLY A 206 5.93 -6.61 5.13
N TRP A 207 7.17 -7.07 5.07
CA TRP A 207 7.54 -8.26 4.29
C TRP A 207 7.98 -9.38 5.22
N GLU A 208 7.27 -10.52 5.17
CA GLU A 208 7.47 -11.69 6.03
C GLU A 208 7.94 -12.92 5.21
N PRO A 209 9.18 -12.91 4.70
CA PRO A 209 9.65 -13.94 3.77
C PRO A 209 9.75 -15.34 4.39
N GLU A 210 9.99 -15.44 5.70
CA GLU A 210 10.03 -16.75 6.38
C GLU A 210 8.65 -17.44 6.34
N VAL A 211 7.56 -16.68 6.44
CA VAL A 211 6.21 -17.22 6.32
C VAL A 211 5.96 -17.78 4.92
N HIS A 212 6.51 -17.15 3.88
CA HIS A 212 6.36 -17.63 2.49
C HIS A 212 6.92 -19.04 2.34
N GLU A 213 8.12 -19.26 2.89
CA GLU A 213 8.79 -20.56 2.88
C GLU A 213 8.06 -21.62 3.72
N ILE A 214 7.58 -21.25 4.91
CA ILE A 214 6.81 -22.15 5.78
C ILE A 214 5.54 -22.63 5.07
N ILE A 215 4.74 -21.69 4.55
CA ILE A 215 3.48 -22.02 3.88
C ILE A 215 3.72 -22.84 2.63
N TYR A 216 4.75 -22.51 1.84
CA TYR A 216 5.11 -23.30 0.66
C TYR A 216 5.51 -24.74 1.03
N LYS A 217 6.32 -24.94 2.07
CA LYS A 217 6.70 -26.29 2.55
C LYS A 217 5.53 -27.10 3.09
N LEU A 218 4.51 -26.43 3.62
CA LEU A 218 3.24 -27.03 4.03
C LEU A 218 2.28 -27.30 2.86
N GLY A 219 2.69 -26.97 1.62
CA GLY A 219 1.91 -27.21 0.41
C GLY A 219 0.90 -26.12 0.09
N GLY A 220 0.98 -24.94 0.73
CA GLY A 220 0.10 -23.80 0.46
C GLY A 220 0.74 -22.74 -0.46
N ARG A 221 -0.06 -21.73 -0.81
CA ARG A 221 0.40 -20.55 -1.55
C ARG A 221 -0.17 -19.27 -0.94
N ILE A 222 0.70 -18.28 -0.72
CA ILE A 222 0.33 -16.99 -0.14
C ILE A 222 -0.10 -16.01 -1.22
N ILE A 223 -1.18 -15.28 -0.95
CA ILE A 223 -1.66 -14.15 -1.73
C ILE A 223 -1.63 -12.87 -0.87
N TYR A 224 -1.12 -11.78 -1.46
CA TYR A 224 -1.23 -10.42 -0.92
C TYR A 224 -2.13 -9.56 -1.81
N ALA A 225 -3.04 -8.82 -1.20
CA ALA A 225 -4.06 -8.04 -1.92
C ALA A 225 -4.37 -6.67 -1.28
N ASP A 226 -3.54 -6.18 -0.35
CA ASP A 226 -3.81 -4.99 0.48
C ASP A 226 -4.23 -3.76 -0.34
N TRP A 227 -3.52 -3.43 -1.43
CA TRP A 227 -3.88 -2.24 -2.23
C TRP A 227 -5.21 -2.38 -2.97
N ASP A 228 -5.59 -3.60 -3.36
CA ASP A 228 -6.88 -3.85 -4.00
C ASP A 228 -8.02 -3.81 -2.99
N LEU A 229 -7.81 -4.49 -1.84
CA LEU A 229 -8.68 -4.46 -0.67
C LEU A 229 -9.04 -3.03 -0.24
N LEU A 230 -8.03 -2.15 -0.19
CA LEU A 230 -8.17 -0.76 0.23
C LEU A 230 -8.74 0.15 -0.90
N GLY A 231 -9.10 -0.40 -2.05
CA GLY A 231 -9.65 0.34 -3.19
C GLY A 231 -8.63 1.19 -3.94
N LEU A 232 -7.34 1.09 -3.62
CA LEU A 232 -6.28 1.91 -4.23
C LEU A 232 -5.84 1.41 -5.61
N LEU A 233 -6.25 0.20 -5.99
CA LEU A 233 -6.15 -0.29 -7.37
C LEU A 233 -7.34 0.10 -8.27
N GLU A 234 -8.31 0.88 -7.78
CA GLU A 234 -9.36 1.44 -8.63
C GLU A 234 -8.83 2.55 -9.54
N GLU A 235 -9.37 2.63 -10.75
CA GLU A 235 -8.92 3.62 -11.74
C GLU A 235 -9.44 5.02 -11.40
N ILE A 236 -8.58 6.01 -11.61
CA ILE A 236 -8.98 7.42 -11.56
C ILE A 236 -9.57 7.77 -12.93
N PRO A 237 -10.75 8.41 -13.01
CA PRO A 237 -11.33 8.82 -14.28
C PRO A 237 -10.37 9.65 -15.15
N LEU A 238 -10.50 9.49 -16.45
CA LEU A 238 -9.77 10.25 -17.46
C LEU A 238 -10.77 10.88 -18.41
N SER A 239 -11.26 12.07 -18.06
CA SER A 239 -12.13 12.87 -18.94
C SER A 239 -11.45 14.18 -19.30
N LYS A 240 -11.67 14.65 -20.53
CA LYS A 240 -11.22 15.98 -20.96
C LYS A 240 -12.03 17.10 -20.30
N ASN A 241 -13.20 16.76 -19.76
CA ASN A 241 -14.18 17.71 -19.22
C ASN A 241 -14.28 17.65 -17.69
N SER A 242 -13.41 16.89 -17.02
CA SER A 242 -13.36 16.80 -15.56
C SER A 242 -12.15 17.53 -14.99
N ASP A 243 -12.31 18.06 -13.78
CA ASP A 243 -11.20 18.57 -12.98
C ASP A 243 -10.40 17.37 -12.43
N PRO A 244 -9.13 17.17 -12.84
CA PRO A 244 -8.33 16.03 -12.38
C PRO A 244 -8.06 16.04 -10.87
N ILE A 245 -8.08 17.21 -10.22
CA ILE A 245 -7.94 17.31 -8.76
C ILE A 245 -9.21 16.79 -8.09
N GLU A 246 -10.38 17.12 -8.63
CA GLU A 246 -11.66 16.58 -8.13
C GLU A 246 -11.74 15.07 -8.33
N ASP A 247 -11.35 14.56 -9.51
CA ASP A 247 -11.33 13.12 -9.79
C ASP A 247 -10.41 12.35 -8.83
N TYR A 248 -9.22 12.88 -8.54
CA TYR A 248 -8.32 12.28 -7.55
C TYR A 248 -8.87 12.36 -6.13
N SER A 249 -9.55 13.46 -5.79
CA SER A 249 -10.21 13.64 -4.49
C SER A 249 -11.33 12.61 -4.30
N ARG A 250 -12.14 12.36 -5.33
CA ARG A 250 -13.16 11.30 -5.33
C ARG A 250 -12.54 9.92 -5.18
N PHE A 251 -11.42 9.65 -5.86
CA PHE A 251 -10.68 8.41 -5.71
C PHE A 251 -10.21 8.18 -4.26
N LEU A 252 -9.58 9.18 -3.63
CA LEU A 252 -9.11 9.08 -2.24
C LEU A 252 -10.25 8.92 -1.24
N LEU A 253 -11.38 9.63 -1.43
CA LEU A 253 -12.57 9.46 -0.60
C LEU A 253 -13.23 8.10 -0.76
N ASN A 254 -13.24 7.55 -1.97
CA ASN A 254 -13.77 6.20 -2.16
C ASN A 254 -12.88 5.17 -1.45
N ALA A 255 -11.56 5.32 -1.53
CA ALA A 255 -10.62 4.45 -0.83
C ALA A 255 -10.76 4.54 0.71
N SER A 256 -11.04 5.73 1.26
CA SER A 256 -11.26 5.91 2.71
C SER A 256 -12.46 5.12 3.25
N THR A 257 -13.47 4.88 2.42
CA THR A 257 -14.63 4.04 2.79
C THR A 257 -14.33 2.54 2.80
N LYS A 258 -13.17 2.09 2.28
CA LYS A 258 -12.78 0.67 2.20
C LYS A 258 -11.97 0.17 3.40
N GLY A 259 -11.72 1.04 4.39
CA GLY A 259 -11.00 0.69 5.62
C GLY A 259 -9.70 1.46 5.85
N ILE A 260 -9.29 2.34 4.92
CA ILE A 260 -8.18 3.29 5.16
C ILE A 260 -8.69 4.32 6.20
N GLY A 261 -8.35 4.09 7.47
CA GLY A 261 -8.94 4.83 8.60
C GLY A 261 -9.22 4.00 9.85
N CYS A 262 -8.80 2.74 9.89
CA CYS A 262 -8.98 1.86 11.06
C CYS A 262 -10.46 1.55 11.38
N ASN A 263 -11.34 1.64 10.38
CA ASN A 263 -12.71 1.14 10.49
C ASN A 263 -12.69 -0.39 10.36
N LYS A 264 -12.82 -1.08 11.51
CA LYS A 264 -12.75 -2.55 11.62
C LYS A 264 -13.79 -3.25 10.73
N GLU A 265 -15.02 -2.75 10.67
CA GLU A 265 -16.11 -3.35 9.89
C GLU A 265 -15.85 -3.25 8.38
N ASN A 266 -15.57 -2.05 7.88
CA ASN A 266 -15.31 -1.85 6.45
C ASN A 266 -14.06 -2.62 6.00
N MET A 267 -13.01 -2.63 6.82
CA MET A 267 -11.80 -3.40 6.53
C MET A 267 -12.07 -4.91 6.48
N THR A 268 -12.84 -5.44 7.44
CA THR A 268 -13.25 -6.86 7.46
C THR A 268 -14.10 -7.22 6.24
N ASN A 269 -15.07 -6.38 5.88
CA ASN A 269 -15.91 -6.56 4.71
C ASN A 269 -15.08 -6.56 3.40
N SER A 270 -14.10 -5.66 3.30
CA SER A 270 -13.15 -5.68 2.18
C SER A 270 -12.39 -7.01 2.12
N TYR A 271 -11.93 -7.55 3.26
CA TYR A 271 -11.17 -8.81 3.29
C TYR A 271 -12.02 -9.98 2.82
N LEU A 272 -13.26 -10.06 3.29
CA LEU A 272 -14.20 -11.10 2.87
C LEU A 272 -14.54 -10.99 1.38
N ALA A 273 -14.68 -9.78 0.85
CA ALA A 273 -14.93 -9.56 -0.57
C ALA A 273 -13.74 -9.98 -1.43
N ALA A 274 -12.52 -9.61 -1.03
CA ALA A 274 -11.30 -10.02 -1.73
C ALA A 274 -11.09 -11.54 -1.68
N ALA A 275 -11.30 -12.16 -0.50
CA ALA A 275 -11.18 -13.60 -0.33
C ALA A 275 -12.11 -14.39 -1.25
N LYS A 276 -13.38 -13.95 -1.37
CA LYS A 276 -14.34 -14.53 -2.31
C LYS A 276 -13.90 -14.37 -3.76
N LYS A 277 -13.49 -13.17 -4.16
CA LYS A 277 -13.11 -12.87 -5.56
C LYS A 277 -11.83 -13.61 -6.00
N LEU A 278 -10.94 -13.91 -5.06
CA LEU A 278 -9.68 -14.62 -5.30
C LEU A 278 -9.77 -16.14 -5.08
N ASN A 279 -10.96 -16.66 -4.74
CA ASN A 279 -11.17 -18.08 -4.40
C ASN A 279 -10.17 -18.58 -3.34
N ILE A 280 -10.06 -17.81 -2.25
CA ILE A 280 -9.17 -18.10 -1.11
C ILE A 280 -9.73 -19.26 -0.28
N ASP A 281 -8.84 -20.19 0.09
CA ASP A 281 -9.15 -21.39 0.87
C ASP A 281 -8.90 -21.18 2.38
N GLY A 282 -8.01 -20.24 2.74
CA GLY A 282 -7.71 -19.92 4.13
C GLY A 282 -7.22 -18.48 4.31
N LEU A 283 -7.38 -17.95 5.52
CA LEU A 283 -6.92 -16.61 5.87
C LEU A 283 -5.94 -16.69 7.04
N ILE A 284 -4.76 -16.12 6.87
CA ILE A 284 -3.82 -15.87 7.96
C ILE A 284 -3.92 -14.39 8.29
N PHE A 285 -4.37 -14.11 9.51
CA PHE A 285 -4.44 -12.75 10.01
C PHE A 285 -3.13 -12.38 10.71
N ASN A 286 -2.36 -11.47 10.11
CA ASN A 286 -1.09 -11.01 10.67
C ASN A 286 -1.33 -9.93 11.72
N GLN A 287 -1.38 -10.34 12.98
CA GLN A 287 -1.56 -9.41 14.08
C GLN A 287 -0.25 -8.67 14.39
N VAL A 288 -0.10 -7.47 13.82
CA VAL A 288 1.02 -6.58 14.17
C VAL A 288 0.90 -6.18 15.64
N PHE A 289 1.94 -6.48 16.42
CA PHE A 289 2.03 -6.12 17.84
C PHE A 289 1.76 -4.63 18.06
N GLY A 290 0.90 -4.29 19.02
CA GLY A 290 0.59 -2.92 19.44
C GLY A 290 -0.30 -2.15 18.46
N CYS A 291 -1.01 -2.83 17.56
CA CYS A 291 -1.90 -2.20 16.59
C CYS A 291 -3.36 -2.29 17.05
N PRO A 292 -3.93 -1.23 17.67
CA PRO A 292 -5.27 -1.27 18.28
C PRO A 292 -6.40 -1.44 17.25
N SER A 293 -6.09 -1.21 15.96
CA SER A 293 -7.03 -1.36 14.85
C SER A 293 -7.27 -2.81 14.46
N ILE A 294 -6.38 -3.72 14.87
CA ILE A 294 -6.44 -5.16 14.57
C ILE A 294 -6.30 -6.04 15.81
N GLU A 295 -6.11 -5.44 16.99
CA GLU A 295 -6.26 -6.13 18.26
C GLU A 295 -7.74 -6.42 18.54
N ASN A 296 -8.01 -7.68 18.88
CA ASN A 296 -9.26 -8.10 19.50
C ASN A 296 -9.28 -7.58 20.94
N GLU A 297 -10.43 -7.05 21.36
CA GLU A 297 -10.74 -6.91 22.79
C GLU A 297 -10.84 -8.29 23.46
#